data_AF-A0A508TQA2-F1
#
_entry.id   AF-A0A508TQA2-F1
#
_cell.length_a   1.000
_cell.length_b   1.000
_cell.length_c   1.000
_cell.angle_alpha   90.00
_cell.angle_beta   90.00
_cell.angle_gamma   90.00
#
_symmetry.space_group_name_H-M   'P 1'
#
loop_
_entity.id
_entity.type
_entity.pdbx_description
1 polymer ?
#
loop_
_entity_poly.entity_id
_entity_poly.type
_entity_poly.pdbx_seq_one_letter_code
_entity_poly.pdbx_strand_id
1 'polypeptide(L)'
;MTEAQVLGVLALTGRVYDVTDNAPESINKLTPETIAKLDALVGKRGFANYEEYKVVTENIGLVSAGIDPVTNRYVGSEAVIRAQIARARSDKKMSSADKAERIADLKDDLQFVMPAVQYKSNIGLVLKYSDALAKVIRGG
;
A
#
# COMPACT_ATOMS: atom_id res chain seq x y z
N MET A 1 12.75 -8.48 -1.23
CA MET A 1 11.38 -9.02 -1.10
C MET A 1 11.28 -10.28 -1.97
N THR A 2 10.56 -11.29 -1.51
CA THR A 2 10.31 -12.56 -2.23
C THR A 2 8.81 -12.73 -2.54
N GLU A 3 8.48 -13.66 -3.43
CA GLU A 3 7.08 -14.02 -3.71
C GLU A 3 6.38 -14.59 -2.47
N ALA A 4 7.07 -15.40 -1.67
CA ALA A 4 6.54 -15.91 -0.40
C ALA A 4 6.19 -14.77 0.57
N GLN A 5 7.00 -13.72 0.63
CA GLN A 5 6.69 -12.53 1.44
C GLN A 5 5.45 -11.78 0.93
N VAL A 6 5.27 -11.63 -0.39
CA VAL A 6 4.04 -11.02 -0.95
C VAL A 6 2.79 -11.83 -0.61
N LEU A 7 2.84 -13.15 -0.78
CA LEU A 7 1.75 -14.05 -0.40
C LEU A 7 1.51 -14.05 1.12
N GLY A 8 2.58 -13.91 1.90
CA GLY A 8 2.54 -13.73 3.34
C GLY A 8 1.76 -12.48 3.73
N VAL A 9 2.03 -11.33 3.09
CA VAL A 9 1.27 -10.10 3.29
C VAL A 9 -0.21 -10.31 3.00
N LEU A 10 -0.55 -10.82 1.81
CA LEU A 10 -1.94 -11.10 1.42
C LEU A 10 -2.70 -11.96 2.45
N ALA A 11 -2.02 -12.95 3.04
CA ALA A 11 -2.64 -13.85 4.00
C ALA A 11 -2.73 -13.29 5.43
N LEU A 12 -1.96 -12.24 5.75
CA LEU A 12 -1.80 -11.74 7.11
C LEU A 12 -2.40 -10.37 7.34
N THR A 13 -2.54 -9.51 6.32
CA THR A 13 -2.96 -8.11 6.49
C THR A 13 -4.23 -7.98 7.32
N GLY A 14 -5.31 -8.69 7.01
CA GLY A 14 -6.54 -8.64 7.81
C GLY A 14 -6.32 -9.06 9.27
N ARG A 15 -5.51 -10.10 9.51
CA ARG A 15 -5.23 -10.58 10.88
C ARG A 15 -4.34 -9.63 11.66
N VAL A 16 -3.42 -8.95 10.98
CA VAL A 16 -2.59 -7.88 11.58
C VAL A 16 -3.50 -6.72 11.96
N TYR A 17 -4.40 -6.30 11.06
CA TYR A 17 -5.42 -5.28 11.34
C TYR A 17 -6.26 -5.66 12.56
N ASP A 18 -6.82 -6.88 12.61
CA ASP A 18 -7.61 -7.36 13.75
C ASP A 18 -6.85 -7.24 15.08
N VAL A 19 -5.57 -7.63 15.10
CA VAL A 19 -4.74 -7.54 16.32
C VAL A 19 -4.51 -6.08 16.72
N THR A 20 -4.25 -5.20 15.76
CA THR A 20 -3.99 -3.77 16.04
C THR A 20 -5.25 -2.97 16.36
N ASP A 21 -6.40 -3.33 15.80
CA ASP A 21 -7.68 -2.63 16.01
C ASP A 21 -8.34 -3.02 17.34
N ASN A 22 -8.17 -4.28 17.76
CA ASN A 22 -8.62 -4.76 19.07
C ASN A 22 -7.62 -4.46 20.20
N ALA A 23 -6.49 -3.81 19.89
CA ALA A 23 -5.53 -3.43 20.91
C ALA A 23 -6.10 -2.27 21.76
N PRO A 24 -5.94 -2.30 23.10
CA PRO A 24 -6.35 -1.18 23.94
C PRO A 24 -5.47 0.07 23.72
N GLU A 25 -4.28 -0.10 23.13
CA GLU A 25 -3.36 0.97 22.77
C GLU A 25 -3.50 1.47 21.33
N SER A 26 -2.94 2.65 21.06
CA SER A 26 -2.85 3.20 19.70
C SER A 26 -1.87 2.40 18.84
N ILE A 27 -2.18 2.25 17.55
CA ILE A 27 -1.30 1.63 16.54
C ILE A 27 0.10 2.28 16.45
N ASN A 28 0.21 3.54 16.85
CA ASN A 28 1.48 4.28 16.87
C ASN A 28 2.30 4.04 18.15
N LYS A 29 1.76 3.32 19.12
CA LYS A 29 2.34 3.07 20.45
C LYS A 29 2.07 1.65 20.93
N LEU A 30 2.26 0.67 20.04
CA LEU A 30 2.05 -0.74 20.36
C LEU A 30 2.90 -1.17 21.56
N THR A 31 2.28 -1.89 22.49
CA THR A 31 2.98 -2.44 23.65
C THR A 31 3.88 -3.61 23.23
N PRO A 32 4.91 -3.96 24.04
CA PRO A 32 5.71 -5.16 23.79
C PRO A 32 4.88 -6.45 23.69
N GLU A 33 3.76 -6.54 24.42
CA GLU A 33 2.86 -7.69 24.36
C GLU A 33 2.18 -7.80 22.99
N THR A 34 1.65 -6.69 22.46
CA THR A 34 1.02 -6.67 21.13
C THR A 34 2.05 -6.92 20.03
N ILE A 35 3.26 -6.36 20.15
CA ILE A 35 4.35 -6.66 19.23
C ILE A 35 4.69 -8.15 19.24
N ALA A 36 4.78 -8.79 20.41
CA ALA A 36 5.05 -10.23 20.50
C ALA A 36 3.94 -11.09 19.85
N LYS A 37 2.66 -10.67 19.98
CA LYS A 37 1.54 -11.32 19.29
C LYS A 37 1.67 -11.19 17.77
N LEU A 38 2.05 -10.02 17.28
CA LEU A 38 2.28 -9.76 15.86
C LEU A 38 3.48 -10.52 15.33
N ASP A 39 4.60 -10.56 16.05
CA ASP A 39 5.78 -11.36 15.72
C ASP A 39 5.42 -12.85 15.56
N ALA A 40 4.69 -13.40 16.53
CA ALA A 40 4.23 -14.78 16.47
C ALA A 40 3.24 -15.03 15.33
N LEU A 41 2.41 -14.04 14.98
CA LEU A 41 1.46 -14.12 13.87
C LEU A 41 2.19 -14.15 12.52
N VAL A 42 3.10 -13.21 12.28
CA VAL A 42 3.81 -13.11 11.00
C VAL A 42 4.87 -14.20 10.85
N GLY A 43 5.47 -14.66 11.94
CA GLY A 43 6.41 -15.77 11.97
C GLY A 43 5.85 -17.06 11.38
N LYS A 44 4.54 -17.30 11.51
CA LYS A 44 3.84 -18.45 10.89
C LYS A 44 3.88 -18.45 9.36
N ARG A 45 4.26 -17.33 8.73
CA ARG A 45 4.44 -17.19 7.27
C ARG A 45 5.89 -16.97 6.85
N GLY A 46 6.84 -17.17 7.77
CA GLY A 46 8.27 -17.11 7.47
C GLY A 46 8.88 -15.72 7.51
N PHE A 47 8.17 -14.72 8.05
CA PHE A 47 8.79 -13.46 8.44
C PHE A 47 9.60 -13.67 9.73
N ALA A 48 10.72 -12.98 9.87
CA ALA A 48 11.54 -12.96 11.07
C ALA A 48 10.80 -12.32 12.25
N ASN A 49 10.05 -11.24 12.00
CA ASN A 49 9.27 -10.50 12.98
C ASN A 49 8.31 -9.51 12.28
N TYR A 50 7.51 -8.80 13.08
CA TYR A 50 6.56 -7.81 12.64
C TYR A 50 7.24 -6.61 11.94
N GLU A 51 8.46 -6.27 12.32
CA GLU A 51 9.20 -5.20 11.66
C GLU A 51 9.58 -5.58 10.22
N GLU A 52 10.02 -6.80 9.96
CA GLU A 52 10.24 -7.28 8.59
C GLU A 52 8.94 -7.26 7.78
N TYR A 53 7.83 -7.69 8.39
CA TYR A 53 6.52 -7.62 7.76
C TYR A 53 6.14 -6.18 7.35
N LYS A 54 6.39 -5.20 8.23
CA LYS A 54 6.17 -3.77 7.93
C LYS A 54 7.03 -3.31 6.76
N VAL A 55 8.33 -3.59 6.79
CA VAL A 55 9.26 -3.22 5.71
C VAL A 55 8.82 -3.81 4.36
N VAL A 56 8.35 -5.06 4.34
CA VAL A 56 7.81 -5.67 3.12
C VAL A 56 6.53 -4.96 2.68
N THR A 57 5.62 -4.66 3.61
CA THR A 57 4.36 -3.96 3.33
C THR A 57 4.60 -2.55 2.78
N GLU A 58 5.56 -1.81 3.34
CA GLU A 58 5.99 -0.50 2.86
C GLU A 58 6.56 -0.57 1.43
N ASN A 59 7.41 -1.56 1.14
CA ASN A 59 7.92 -1.79 -0.21
C ASN A 59 6.80 -2.12 -1.21
N ILE A 60 5.81 -2.91 -0.80
CA ILE A 60 4.62 -3.20 -1.62
C ILE A 60 3.82 -1.92 -1.86
N GLY A 61 3.61 -1.10 -0.83
CA GLY A 61 2.90 0.18 -0.93
C GLY A 61 3.59 1.14 -1.89
N LEU A 62 4.91 1.26 -1.77
CA LEU A 62 5.73 2.11 -2.63
C LEU A 62 5.61 1.72 -4.11
N VAL A 63 5.69 0.43 -4.41
CA VAL A 63 5.53 -0.06 -5.78
C VAL A 63 4.09 0.12 -6.25
N SER A 64 3.11 -0.21 -5.41
CA SER A 64 1.67 -0.11 -5.71
C SER A 64 1.26 1.31 -6.07
N ALA A 65 1.82 2.31 -5.38
CA ALA A 65 1.54 3.71 -5.66
C ALA A 65 2.05 4.17 -7.04
N GLY A 66 3.01 3.44 -7.63
CA GLY A 66 3.50 3.66 -8.99
C GLY A 66 2.80 2.85 -10.08
N ILE A 67 1.80 2.04 -9.75
CA ILE A 67 1.00 1.27 -10.72
C ILE A 67 -0.17 2.13 -11.19
N ASP A 68 -0.27 2.38 -12.50
CA ASP A 68 -1.45 3.02 -13.07
C ASP A 68 -2.63 2.05 -13.08
N PRO A 69 -3.75 2.37 -12.38
CA PRO A 69 -4.87 1.45 -12.24
C PRO A 69 -5.62 1.19 -13.55
N VAL A 70 -5.39 1.99 -14.59
CA VAL A 70 -6.04 1.81 -15.91
C VAL A 70 -5.24 0.87 -16.79
N THR A 71 -3.93 1.07 -16.89
CA THR A 71 -3.07 0.26 -17.77
C THR A 71 -2.48 -0.97 -17.08
N ASN A 72 -2.57 -1.03 -15.74
CA ASN A 72 -1.90 -2.03 -14.89
C ASN A 72 -0.40 -2.13 -15.18
N ARG A 73 0.24 -0.98 -15.39
CA ARG A 73 1.69 -0.85 -15.63
C ARG A 73 2.31 0.02 -14.56
N TYR A 74 3.53 -0.32 -14.18
CA TYR A 74 4.33 0.57 -13.34
C TYR A 74 4.84 1.75 -14.18
N VAL A 75 4.43 2.96 -13.81
CA VAL A 75 4.83 4.21 -14.46
C VAL A 75 5.50 5.18 -13.48
N GLY A 76 5.57 4.81 -12.19
CA GLY A 76 6.05 5.67 -11.11
C GLY A 76 4.93 6.53 -10.53
N SER A 77 5.02 6.86 -9.24
CA SER A 77 3.93 7.50 -8.50
C SER A 77 3.56 8.88 -9.04
N GLU A 78 4.56 9.69 -9.41
CA GLU A 78 4.32 11.01 -9.99
C GLU A 78 3.50 10.90 -11.29
N ALA A 79 3.85 9.96 -12.16
CA ALA A 79 3.12 9.73 -13.40
C ALA A 79 1.71 9.21 -13.14
N VAL A 80 1.52 8.35 -12.13
CA VAL A 80 0.19 7.90 -11.68
C VAL A 80 -0.66 9.08 -11.23
N ILE A 81 -0.13 9.97 -10.38
CA ILE A 81 -0.86 11.13 -9.86
C ILE A 81 -1.21 12.12 -10.99
N ARG A 82 -0.26 12.41 -11.90
CA ARG A 82 -0.53 13.25 -13.09
C ARG A 82 -1.61 12.67 -13.98
N ALA A 83 -1.61 11.34 -14.19
CA ALA A 83 -2.66 10.66 -14.94
C ALA A 83 -4.03 10.75 -14.23
N GLN A 84 -4.06 10.64 -12.89
CA GLN A 84 -5.28 10.84 -12.11
C GLN A 84 -5.82 12.27 -12.24
N ILE A 85 -4.96 13.30 -12.22
CA ILE A 85 -5.37 14.69 -12.45
C ILE A 85 -5.99 14.85 -13.84
N ALA A 86 -5.36 14.29 -14.87
CA ALA A 86 -5.88 14.34 -16.23
C ALA A 86 -7.27 13.66 -16.33
N ARG A 87 -7.44 12.50 -15.69
CA ARG A 87 -8.72 11.78 -15.64
C ARG A 87 -9.80 12.60 -14.90
N ALA A 88 -9.49 13.16 -13.74
CA ALA A 88 -10.43 14.01 -12.99
C ALA A 88 -10.87 15.23 -13.83
N ARG A 89 -9.95 15.86 -14.56
CA ARG A 89 -10.29 16.98 -15.48
C ARG A 89 -11.29 16.55 -16.55
N SER A 90 -11.05 15.39 -17.16
CA SER A 90 -11.87 14.85 -18.24
C SER A 90 -13.15 14.15 -17.79
N ASP A 91 -13.33 13.90 -16.48
CA ASP A 91 -14.51 13.23 -15.95
C ASP A 91 -15.74 14.15 -16.07
N LYS A 92 -16.71 13.74 -16.90
CA LYS A 92 -17.96 14.46 -17.12
C LYS A 92 -19.04 14.14 -16.09
N LYS A 93 -18.84 13.09 -15.28
CA LYS A 93 -19.78 12.64 -14.24
C LYS A 93 -19.50 13.30 -12.90
N MET A 94 -18.29 13.81 -12.67
CA MET A 94 -17.94 14.59 -11.48
C MET A 94 -18.51 16.00 -11.54
N SER A 95 -19.03 16.48 -10.40
CA SER A 95 -19.40 17.90 -10.28
C SER A 95 -18.17 18.80 -10.37
N SER A 96 -18.37 20.08 -10.67
CA SER A 96 -17.27 21.05 -10.71
C SER A 96 -16.56 21.20 -9.36
N ALA A 97 -17.31 21.08 -8.24
CA ALA A 97 -16.77 21.18 -6.89
C ALA A 97 -15.88 19.97 -6.57
N ASP A 98 -16.40 18.75 -6.72
CA ASP A 98 -15.66 17.51 -6.43
C ASP A 98 -14.41 17.40 -7.33
N LYS A 99 -14.52 17.87 -8.57
CA LYS A 99 -13.38 17.91 -9.49
C LYS A 99 -12.29 18.86 -9.02
N ALA A 100 -12.65 20.05 -8.54
CA ALA A 100 -11.70 21.02 -8.03
C ALA A 100 -11.00 20.48 -6.77
N GLU A 101 -11.76 19.92 -5.84
CA GLU A 101 -11.25 19.28 -4.61
C GLU A 101 -10.31 18.12 -4.95
N ARG A 102 -10.74 17.15 -5.75
CA ARG A 102 -9.91 16.00 -6.13
C ARG A 102 -8.60 16.42 -6.82
N ILE A 103 -8.64 17.44 -7.67
CA ILE A 103 -7.44 17.96 -8.34
C ILE A 103 -6.53 18.68 -7.35
N ALA A 104 -7.08 19.37 -6.34
CA ALA A 104 -6.30 20.00 -5.29
C ALA A 104 -5.58 18.93 -4.44
N ASP A 105 -6.29 17.92 -3.95
CA ASP A 105 -5.70 16.80 -3.19
C ASP A 105 -4.57 16.13 -3.96
N LEU A 106 -4.80 15.80 -5.23
CA LEU A 106 -3.79 15.17 -6.08
C LEU A 106 -2.58 16.08 -6.36
N LYS A 107 -2.75 17.40 -6.33
CA LYS A 107 -1.61 18.34 -6.45
C LYS A 107 -0.82 18.44 -5.15
N ASP A 108 -1.48 18.33 -4.01
CA ASP A 108 -0.82 18.29 -2.71
C ASP A 108 -0.04 16.97 -2.57
N ASP A 109 -0.60 15.85 -3.03
CA ASP A 109 0.11 14.56 -3.13
C ASP A 109 1.39 14.65 -3.97
N LEU A 110 1.41 15.47 -5.05
CA LEU A 110 2.61 15.67 -5.88
C LEU A 110 3.75 16.40 -5.14
N GLN A 111 3.46 17.09 -4.04
CA GLN A 111 4.50 17.72 -3.21
C GLN A 111 5.30 16.68 -2.43
N PHE A 112 4.75 15.48 -2.23
CA PHE A 112 5.40 14.39 -1.51
C PHE A 112 6.19 13.50 -2.48
N VAL A 113 7.51 13.68 -2.47
CA VAL A 113 8.41 12.82 -3.24
C VAL A 113 8.60 11.51 -2.49
N MET A 114 7.94 10.46 -2.95
CA MET A 114 8.19 9.11 -2.46
C MET A 114 9.60 8.63 -2.87
N PRO A 115 10.25 7.79 -2.04
CA PRO A 115 11.55 7.23 -2.37
C PRO A 115 11.50 6.41 -3.67
N ALA A 116 12.62 6.35 -4.38
CA ALA A 116 12.71 5.49 -5.55
C ALA A 116 12.61 4.00 -5.15
N VAL A 117 11.91 3.20 -5.96
CA VAL A 117 11.93 1.74 -5.79
C VAL A 117 13.34 1.23 -6.07
N GLN A 118 14.05 0.83 -5.00
CA GLN A 118 15.45 0.42 -5.09
C GLN A 118 15.61 -0.90 -5.87
N TYR A 119 14.73 -1.87 -5.62
CA TYR A 119 14.79 -3.20 -6.22
C TYR A 119 13.75 -3.36 -7.32
N LYS A 120 14.13 -3.15 -8.58
CA LYS A 120 13.22 -3.25 -9.72
C LYS A 120 12.56 -4.63 -9.85
N SER A 121 13.19 -5.69 -9.36
CA SER A 121 12.59 -7.04 -9.29
C SER A 121 11.31 -7.09 -8.46
N ASN A 122 11.14 -6.18 -7.49
CA ASN A 122 9.92 -6.07 -6.69
C ASN A 122 8.73 -5.58 -7.52
N ILE A 123 8.97 -4.81 -8.58
CA ILE A 123 7.91 -4.28 -9.47
C ILE A 123 7.16 -5.42 -10.13
N GLY A 124 7.88 -6.40 -10.69
CA GLY A 124 7.27 -7.56 -11.34
C GLY A 124 6.43 -8.40 -10.37
N LEU A 125 6.91 -8.58 -9.14
CA LEU A 125 6.18 -9.32 -8.10
C LEU A 125 4.90 -8.60 -7.68
N VAL A 126 4.96 -7.29 -7.40
CA VAL A 126 3.77 -6.54 -6.96
C VAL A 126 2.77 -6.42 -8.11
N LEU A 127 3.22 -6.21 -9.35
CA LEU A 127 2.34 -6.20 -10.53
C LEU A 127 1.62 -7.55 -10.71
N LYS A 128 2.31 -8.68 -10.49
CA LYS A 128 1.71 -10.01 -10.57
C LYS A 128 0.55 -10.19 -9.58
N TYR A 129 0.61 -9.52 -8.43
CA TYR A 129 -0.37 -9.63 -7.34
C TYR A 129 -1.18 -8.35 -7.11
N SER A 130 -1.15 -7.38 -8.03
CA SER A 130 -1.66 -6.02 -7.80
C SER A 130 -3.15 -6.00 -7.43
N ASP A 131 -3.98 -6.77 -8.13
CA ASP A 131 -5.42 -6.86 -7.85
C ASP A 131 -5.71 -7.47 -6.47
N ALA A 132 -4.97 -8.51 -6.08
CA ALA A 132 -5.13 -9.16 -4.79
C ALA A 132 -4.69 -8.22 -3.65
N LEU A 133 -3.56 -7.54 -3.85
CA LEU A 133 -3.01 -6.59 -2.89
C LEU A 133 -3.93 -5.38 -2.73
N ALA A 134 -4.48 -4.85 -3.83
CA ALA A 134 -5.41 -3.73 -3.79
C ALA A 134 -6.68 -4.06 -3.00
N LYS A 135 -7.21 -5.30 -3.11
CA LYS A 135 -8.39 -5.73 -2.35
C LYS A 135 -8.13 -5.81 -0.86
N VAL A 136 -6.97 -6.33 -0.46
CA VAL A 136 -6.64 -6.56 0.94
C VAL A 136 -6.20 -5.26 1.63
N ILE A 137 -5.50 -4.37 0.92
CA ILE A 137 -5.02 -3.09 1.47
C ILE A 137 -6.14 -2.05 1.55
N ARG A 138 -7.08 -2.02 0.59
CA ARG A 138 -8.24 -1.10 0.62
C ARG A 138 -9.43 -1.63 1.41
N GLY A 139 -9.41 -2.91 1.79
CA GLY A 139 -10.53 -3.61 2.41
C GLY A 139 -10.31 -3.98 3.88
N GLY A 140 -9.40 -3.27 4.57
CA GLY A 140 -9.27 -3.30 6.02
C GLY A 140 -10.12 -2.23 6.66
#